data_AF-A0A920IT13-F1
#
_entry.id   AF-A0A920IT13-F1
#
_cell.length_a   1.000
_cell.length_b   1.000
_cell.length_c   1.000
_cell.angle_alpha   90.00
_cell.angle_beta   90.00
_cell.angle_gamma   90.00
#
_symmetry.space_group_name_H-M   'P 1'
#
loop_
_entity.id
_entity.type
_entity.pdbx_description
1 polymer ?
#
loop_
_entity_poly.entity_id
_entity_poly.type
_entity_poly.pdbx_seq_one_letter_code
_entity_poly.pdbx_strand_id
1 'polypeptide(L)'
;MINPAVWAYKIFKNDMGSNENLNTGEKYFIDDLWVQSLKDIFIENITVKNYLVLLQTGDQTLNYKFAKQYFEGSNIIVDEGGSHSFENLELKIPEMLLHFS
;
A
#
# COMPACT_ATOMS: atom_id res chain seq x y z
N MET A 1 -4.13 2.02 6.98
CA MET A 1 -3.30 1.71 5.80
C MET A 1 -1.84 1.74 6.23
N ILE A 2 -1.04 0.74 5.84
CA ILE A 2 0.39 0.65 6.17
C ILE A 2 1.14 0.54 4.84
N ASN A 3 2.08 1.47 4.56
CA ASN A 3 2.86 1.54 3.31
C ASN A 3 2.06 1.13 2.04
N PRO A 4 0.91 1.78 1.73
CA PRO A 4 0.00 1.28 0.72
C PRO A 4 0.48 1.53 -0.71
N ALA A 5 0.33 0.51 -1.56
CA ALA A 5 0.46 0.63 -3.02
C ALA A 5 -0.78 1.32 -3.62
N VAL A 6 -0.74 2.65 -3.77
CA VAL A 6 -1.87 3.46 -4.27
C VAL A 6 -2.30 3.05 -5.69
N TRP A 7 -1.34 3.00 -6.62
CA TRP A 7 -1.59 2.67 -8.02
C TRP A 7 -1.06 1.28 -8.33
N ALA A 8 -1.56 0.26 -7.62
CA ALA A 8 -1.14 -1.13 -7.77
C ALA A 8 -1.12 -1.60 -9.23
N TYR A 9 -2.14 -1.23 -10.02
CA TYR A 9 -2.22 -1.55 -11.46
C TYR A 9 -1.06 -0.99 -12.30
N LYS A 10 -0.33 0.04 -11.84
CA LYS A 10 0.88 0.53 -12.51
C LYS A 10 2.12 -0.27 -12.10
N ILE A 11 2.14 -0.75 -10.85
CA ILE A 11 3.26 -1.49 -10.27
C ILE A 11 3.31 -2.89 -10.88
N PHE A 12 2.19 -3.61 -10.84
CA PHE A 12 2.11 -4.99 -11.32
C PHE A 12 2.28 -5.17 -12.84
N LYS A 13 2.31 -4.08 -13.63
CA LYS A 13 2.74 -4.16 -15.03
C LYS A 13 4.18 -4.66 -15.17
N ASN A 14 5.03 -4.38 -14.17
CA ASN A 14 6.42 -4.84 -14.18
C ASN A 14 6.53 -6.33 -13.83
N ASP A 15 5.49 -6.92 -13.23
CA ASP A 15 5.46 -8.31 -12.76
C ASP A 15 4.59 -9.21 -13.67
N MET A 16 4.26 -8.74 -14.88
CA MET A 16 3.49 -9.53 -15.85
C MET A 16 4.21 -10.83 -16.22
N GLY A 17 3.43 -11.89 -16.45
CA GLY A 17 3.93 -13.22 -16.74
C GLY A 17 3.74 -14.21 -15.59
N SER A 18 4.53 -15.28 -15.62
CA SER A 18 4.46 -16.36 -14.62
C SER A 18 5.08 -15.94 -13.29
N ASN A 19 4.32 -16.11 -12.22
CA ASN A 19 4.73 -15.82 -10.86
C ASN A 19 4.43 -17.02 -9.95
N GLU A 20 5.06 -17.04 -8.78
CA GLU A 20 4.85 -18.08 -7.77
C GLU A 20 4.73 -17.42 -6.39
N ASN A 21 3.72 -17.84 -5.62
CA ASN A 21 3.63 -17.48 -4.22
C ASN A 21 4.64 -18.30 -3.43
N LEU A 22 5.72 -17.67 -2.97
CA LEU A 22 6.82 -18.35 -2.28
C LEU A 22 6.42 -19.02 -0.94
N ASN A 23 5.30 -18.60 -0.33
CA ASN A 23 4.82 -19.21 0.91
C ASN A 23 4.02 -20.49 0.68
N THR A 24 3.32 -20.60 -0.46
CA THR A 24 2.42 -21.73 -0.75
C THR A 24 2.87 -22.59 -1.94
N GLY A 25 3.80 -22.10 -2.76
CA GLY A 25 4.20 -22.69 -4.04
C GLY A 25 3.16 -22.55 -5.16
N GLU A 26 2.06 -21.82 -4.93
CA GLU A 26 1.01 -21.64 -5.95
C GLU A 26 1.53 -20.80 -7.11
N LYS A 27 1.42 -21.33 -8.32
CA LYS A 27 1.79 -20.63 -9.55
C LYS A 27 0.58 -19.88 -10.10
N TYR A 28 0.80 -18.64 -10.48
CA TYR A 28 -0.22 -17.79 -11.08
C TYR A 28 0.37 -16.99 -12.25
N PHE A 29 -0.50 -16.40 -13.06
CA PHE A 29 -0.11 -15.63 -14.23
C PHE A 29 -0.74 -14.24 -14.16
N ILE A 30 0.08 -13.20 -14.32
CA ILE A 30 -0.38 -11.82 -14.41
C ILE A 30 -0.44 -11.44 -15.90
N ASP A 31 -1.65 -11.27 -16.41
CA ASP A 31 -1.92 -10.76 -17.75
C ASP A 31 -2.56 -9.36 -17.72
N ASP A 32 -2.83 -8.79 -18.90
CA ASP A 32 -3.44 -7.47 -19.01
C ASP A 32 -4.84 -7.40 -18.38
N LEU A 33 -5.63 -8.47 -18.44
CA LEU A 33 -6.96 -8.52 -17.83
C LEU A 33 -6.87 -8.46 -16.31
N TRP A 34 -5.91 -9.18 -15.73
CA TRP A 34 -5.64 -9.13 -14.29
C TRP A 34 -5.20 -7.73 -13.85
N VAL A 35 -4.27 -7.09 -14.58
CA VAL A 35 -3.84 -5.72 -14.28
C VAL A 35 -5.00 -4.73 -14.45
N GLN A 36 -5.85 -4.91 -15.46
CA GLN A 36 -7.02 -4.09 -15.69
C GLN A 36 -8.03 -4.23 -14.54
N SER A 37 -8.21 -5.42 -13.98
CA SER A 37 -9.09 -5.63 -12.82
C SER A 37 -8.69 -4.80 -11.60
N LEU A 38 -7.38 -4.62 -11.35
CA LEU A 38 -6.87 -3.72 -10.30
C LEU A 38 -7.18 -2.25 -10.59
N LYS A 39 -7.19 -1.86 -11.87
CA LYS A 39 -7.53 -0.49 -12.27
C LYS A 39 -9.03 -0.23 -12.12
N ASP A 40 -9.87 -1.23 -12.39
CA ASP A 40 -11.34 -1.09 -12.31
C ASP A 40 -11.82 -0.87 -10.86
N ILE A 41 -11.10 -1.39 -9.87
CA ILE A 41 -11.39 -1.18 -8.44
C ILE A 41 -10.69 0.06 -7.84
N PHE A 42 -9.89 0.80 -8.62
CA PHE A 42 -9.22 2.00 -8.15
C PHE A 42 -10.23 3.12 -7.88
N ILE A 43 -10.15 3.72 -6.69
CA ILE A 43 -11.03 4.81 -6.28
C ILE A 43 -10.27 6.13 -6.46
N GLU A 44 -10.66 6.96 -7.42
CA GLU A 44 -9.96 8.24 -7.64
C GLU A 44 -10.13 9.23 -6.49
N ASN A 45 -11.36 9.31 -5.95
CA ASN A 45 -11.71 10.25 -4.88
C ASN A 45 -12.14 9.49 -3.64
N ILE A 46 -11.23 9.39 -2.67
CA ILE A 46 -11.48 8.71 -1.41
C ILE A 46 -12.18 9.60 -0.40
N THR A 47 -12.86 8.98 0.57
CA THR A 47 -13.34 9.68 1.75
C THR A 47 -12.22 9.73 2.80
N VAL A 48 -11.39 10.78 2.75
CA VAL A 48 -10.14 10.93 3.52
C VAL A 48 -10.27 10.68 5.03
N LYS A 49 -11.38 11.08 5.66
CA LYS A 49 -11.62 10.88 7.10
C LYS A 49 -11.65 9.41 7.53
N ASN A 50 -11.85 8.48 6.61
CA ASN A 50 -11.93 7.05 6.92
C ASN A 50 -10.54 6.42 7.12
N TYR A 51 -9.45 7.15 6.81
CA TYR A 51 -8.12 6.57 6.71
C TYR A 51 -7.16 7.15 7.76
N LEU A 52 -6.55 6.23 8.51
CA LEU A 52 -5.23 6.41 9.11
C LEU A 52 -4.20 5.79 8.16
N VAL A 53 -3.17 6.55 7.80
CA VAL A 53 -2.13 6.14 6.85
C VAL A 53 -0.77 6.23 7.54
N LEU A 54 -0.13 5.08 7.70
CA LEU A 54 1.18 4.95 8.29
C LEU A 54 2.20 4.73 7.17
N LEU A 55 3.20 5.61 7.10
CA LEU A 55 4.23 5.60 6.07
C LEU A 55 5.63 5.60 6.69
N GLN A 56 6.57 4.91 6.06
CA GLN A 56 7.99 4.97 6.39
C GLN A 56 8.80 5.44 5.19
N THR A 57 9.67 6.42 5.42
CA THR A 57 10.47 7.03 4.34
C THR A 57 11.55 6.10 3.77
N GLY A 58 11.94 5.08 4.53
CA GLY A 58 12.89 4.04 4.14
C GLY A 58 12.28 2.90 3.31
N ASP A 59 10.99 2.98 2.96
CA ASP A 59 10.39 2.05 2.00
C ASP A 59 11.05 2.17 0.62
N GLN A 60 11.83 1.15 0.27
CA GLN A 60 12.54 1.04 -1.01
C GLN A 60 11.68 0.38 -2.10
N THR A 61 10.55 -0.23 -1.73
CA THR A 61 9.64 -0.90 -2.67
C THR A 61 8.66 0.12 -3.24
N LEU A 62 8.11 0.98 -2.38
CA LEU A 62 7.14 1.99 -2.73
C LEU A 62 7.61 3.38 -2.28
N ASN A 63 7.56 4.35 -3.20
CA ASN A 63 7.85 5.73 -2.84
C ASN A 63 6.71 6.31 -1.99
N TYR A 64 6.97 6.51 -0.69
CA TYR A 64 5.98 7.01 0.27
C TYR A 64 5.29 8.32 -0.16
N LYS A 65 5.96 9.16 -0.97
CA LYS A 65 5.41 10.45 -1.43
C LYS A 65 4.13 10.27 -2.23
N PHE A 66 4.01 9.17 -2.97
CA PHE A 66 2.81 8.84 -3.73
C PHE A 66 1.62 8.54 -2.82
N ALA A 67 1.82 7.72 -1.79
CA ALA A 67 0.80 7.49 -0.76
C ALA A 67 0.43 8.77 -0.02
N LYS A 68 1.43 9.56 0.39
CA LYS A 68 1.21 10.84 1.07
C LYS A 68 0.36 11.80 0.24
N GLN A 69 0.60 11.87 -1.08
CA GLN A 69 -0.15 12.74 -1.99
C GLN A 69 -1.58 12.23 -2.19
N TYR A 70 -1.76 10.94 -2.46
CA TYR A 70 -3.09 10.38 -2.73
C TYR A 70 -4.02 10.44 -1.51
N PHE A 71 -3.47 10.26 -0.31
CA PHE A 71 -4.23 10.34 0.94
C PHE A 71 -4.27 11.75 1.54
N GLU A 72 -3.86 12.79 0.81
CA GLU A 72 -3.85 14.16 1.32
C GLU A 72 -5.18 14.54 1.99
N GLY A 73 -5.12 15.09 3.21
CA GLY A 73 -6.28 15.39 4.03
C GLY A 73 -6.75 14.25 4.96
N SER A 74 -6.19 13.04 4.84
CA SER A 74 -6.40 11.95 5.80
C SER A 74 -5.49 12.13 7.02
N ASN A 75 -5.67 11.30 8.06
CA ASN A 75 -4.70 11.21 9.14
C ASN A 75 -3.45 10.46 8.65
N ILE A 76 -2.34 11.16 8.43
CA ILE A 76 -1.09 10.59 7.91
C ILE A 76 0.02 10.74 8.94
N ILE A 77 0.64 9.62 9.30
CA ILE A 77 1.83 9.54 10.14
C ILE A 77 2.99 9.07 9.27
N VAL A 78 4.09 9.82 9.27
CA VAL A 78 5.30 9.50 8.51
C VAL A 78 6.47 9.37 9.47
N ASP A 79 7.10 8.19 9.50
CA ASP A 79 8.32 7.96 10.27
C ASP A 79 9.55 8.02 9.35
N GLU A 80 10.65 8.58 9.87
CA GLU A 80 11.95 8.58 9.20
C GLU A 80 12.61 7.19 9.24
N GLY A 81 13.24 6.77 8.14
CA GLY A 81 13.82 5.43 8.03
C GLY A 81 12.76 4.32 7.89
N GLY A 82 13.07 3.13 8.42
CA GLY A 82 12.22 1.95 8.34
C GLY A 82 12.32 1.21 7.00
N SER A 83 11.28 0.45 6.66
CA SER A 83 11.24 -0.39 5.46
C SER A 83 9.80 -0.70 5.00
N HIS A 84 9.65 -1.37 3.86
CA HIS A 84 8.33 -1.72 3.32
C HIS A 84 7.50 -2.59 4.27
N SER A 85 8.16 -3.51 5.00
CA SER A 85 7.53 -4.37 6.03
C SER A 85 7.04 -3.60 7.26
N PHE A 86 7.32 -2.30 7.34
CA PHE A 86 6.97 -1.40 8.42
C PHE A 86 7.59 -1.77 9.77
N GLU A 87 8.70 -1.12 10.10
CA GLU A 87 9.44 -1.36 11.34
C GLU A 87 8.75 -0.72 12.55
N ASN A 88 8.86 -1.36 13.73
CA ASN A 88 8.29 -0.90 14.99
C ASN A 88 6.77 -0.66 14.93
N LEU A 89 6.04 -1.50 14.19
CA LEU A 89 4.59 -1.42 14.02
C LEU A 89 3.84 -1.43 15.36
N GLU A 90 4.36 -2.16 16.35
CA GLU A 90 3.80 -2.26 17.70
C GLU A 90 3.65 -0.91 18.39
N LEU A 91 4.52 0.06 18.08
CA LEU A 91 4.45 1.41 18.63
C LEU A 91 3.27 2.21 18.08
N LYS A 92 2.69 1.78 16.94
CA LYS A 92 1.55 2.45 16.27
C LYS A 92 0.20 1.83 16.62
N ILE A 93 0.17 0.72 17.35
CA ILE A 93 -1.08 0.04 17.75
C ILE A 93 -2.02 0.98 18.52
N PRO A 94 -1.57 1.80 19.48
CA PRO A 94 -2.46 2.72 20.19
C PRO A 94 -3.18 3.69 19.24
N GLU A 95 -2.48 4.27 18.28
CA GLU A 95 -3.06 5.17 17.27
C GLU A 95 -4.04 4.45 16.35
N MET A 96 -3.74 3.20 15.96
CA MET A 96 -4.67 2.40 15.17
C MET A 96 -5.98 2.13 15.93
N LEU A 97 -5.89 1.73 17.20
CA LEU A 97 -7.08 1.47 18.02
C LEU A 97 -7.92 2.74 18.21
N LEU A 98 -7.27 3.88 18.44
CA LEU A 98 -7.95 5.17 18.56
C LEU A 98 -8.64 5.61 17.25
N HIS A 99 -8.07 5.28 16.09
CA HIS A 99 -8.70 5.62 14.80
C HIS A 99 -10.01 4.84 14.56
N PHE A 100 -10.14 3.64 15.13
CA PHE A 100 -11.31 2.78 14.94
C PHE A 100 -12.34 2.84 16.08
N SER A 101 -12.06 3.60 17.15
CA SER A 101 -13.01 3.84 18.25
C SER A 101 -13.99 4.96 17.91
#